data_AF-C7GGP1-F1
#
_entry.id   AF-C7GGP1-F1
#
_cell.length_a   1.000
_cell.length_b   1.000
_cell.length_c   1.000
_cell.angle_alpha   90.00
_cell.angle_beta   90.00
_cell.angle_gamma   90.00
#
_symmetry.space_group_name_H-M   'P 1'
#
loop_
_entity.id
_entity.type
_entity.pdbx_description
1 polymer ?
#
loop_
_entity_poly.entity_id
_entity_poly.type
_entity_poly.pdbx_seq_one_letter_code
_entity_poly.pdbx_strand_id
1 'polypeptide(L)'
;EILVRNGYGAVKRLQSACKDWNEDLKGRYGEETIPAQEHPRVMECRAWTEVLKEVTESINIKYANRSYICRYYQDIYNELKKGRSREQLMDAFDGPGMLLTGVLVRCMEKEGIALGRETSADQILENLSKRYQPHKDKGNFNTRIRQMQAAFEETLEVFDTKDLEQKEDQELLARKCMSLAMECIRAHIFVAIDCGEEQMKPAKQTVKEQKMEHQEGGMMLCSQS
;
A
#
# COMPACT_ATOMS: atom_id res chain seq x y z
N GLU A 1 11.76 25.63 -1.07
CA GLU A 1 13.15 25.95 -1.47
C GLU A 1 13.29 26.48 -2.90
N ILE A 2 12.62 25.92 -3.92
CA ILE A 2 12.77 26.38 -5.32
C ILE A 2 12.41 27.87 -5.50
N LEU A 3 11.33 28.36 -4.89
CA LEU A 3 10.90 29.76 -5.04
C LEU A 3 11.89 30.74 -4.39
N VAL A 4 12.39 30.41 -3.20
CA VAL A 4 13.40 31.20 -2.48
C VAL A 4 14.74 31.23 -3.25
N ARG A 5 15.17 30.09 -3.80
CA ARG A 5 16.38 30.01 -4.65
C ARG A 5 16.30 30.87 -5.92
N ASN A 6 15.10 31.15 -6.41
CA ASN A 6 14.86 32.01 -7.58
C ASN A 6 14.55 33.47 -7.21
N GLY A 7 14.82 33.89 -5.97
CA GLY A 7 14.64 35.29 -5.54
C GLY A 7 13.21 35.68 -5.16
N TYR A 8 12.25 34.74 -5.15
CA TYR A 8 10.89 35.02 -4.70
C TYR A 8 10.79 34.96 -3.17
N GLY A 9 11.09 36.07 -2.51
CA GLY A 9 11.07 36.20 -1.05
C GLY A 9 9.68 36.44 -0.44
N ALA A 10 8.72 36.95 -1.22
CA ALA A 10 7.37 37.29 -0.76
C ALA A 10 6.34 36.18 -1.04
N VAL A 11 6.65 34.94 -0.66
CA VAL A 11 5.74 33.79 -0.86
C VAL A 11 5.23 33.31 0.49
N LYS A 12 3.90 33.32 0.66
CA LYS A 12 3.22 32.69 1.79
C LYS A 12 2.35 31.52 1.32
N ARG A 13 2.31 30.46 2.12
CA ARG A 13 1.35 29.37 1.88
C ARG A 13 0.00 29.79 2.46
N LEU A 14 -1.03 29.80 1.62
CA LEU A 14 -2.41 29.96 2.05
C LEU A 14 -3.09 28.59 2.02
N GLN A 15 -4.01 28.38 2.95
CA GLN A 15 -4.87 27.20 3.00
C GLN A 15 -6.32 27.65 2.90
N SER A 16 -7.11 26.83 2.21
CA SER A 16 -8.55 26.99 2.13
C SER A 16 -9.18 26.70 3.48
N ALA A 17 -10.23 27.43 3.86
CA ALA A 17 -10.99 27.15 5.09
C ALA A 17 -12.02 26.03 4.86
N CYS A 18 -12.57 25.97 3.65
CA CYS A 18 -13.46 24.93 3.17
C CYS A 18 -12.69 23.86 2.37
N LYS A 19 -13.39 22.86 1.81
CA LYS A 19 -12.79 21.75 1.03
C LYS A 19 -11.80 22.22 -0.03
N ASP A 20 -12.11 23.31 -0.72
CA ASP A 20 -11.26 23.97 -1.70
C ASP A 20 -11.60 25.47 -1.83
N TRP A 21 -10.81 26.19 -2.62
CA TRP A 21 -10.96 27.62 -2.82
C TRP A 21 -12.29 28.02 -3.49
N ASN A 22 -12.96 27.10 -4.21
CA ASN A 22 -14.29 27.37 -4.75
C ASN A 22 -15.34 27.34 -3.65
N GLU A 23 -15.21 26.45 -2.67
CA GLU A 23 -16.08 26.43 -1.50
C GLU A 23 -15.86 27.66 -0.60
N ASP A 24 -14.61 28.12 -0.45
CA ASP A 24 -14.33 29.42 0.20
C ASP A 24 -15.03 30.58 -0.55
N LEU A 25 -15.04 30.54 -1.89
CA LEU A 25 -15.71 31.55 -2.71
C LEU A 25 -17.23 31.49 -2.55
N LYS A 26 -17.84 30.29 -2.56
CA LYS A 26 -19.27 30.09 -2.30
C LYS A 26 -19.70 30.70 -0.97
N GLY A 27 -18.93 30.43 0.10
CA GLY A 27 -19.23 30.97 1.42
C GLY A 27 -19.22 32.49 1.47
N ARG A 28 -18.34 33.15 0.70
CA ARG A 28 -18.32 34.62 0.57
C ARG A 28 -19.57 35.19 -0.10
N TYR A 29 -20.27 34.40 -0.91
CA TYR A 29 -21.50 34.80 -1.59
C TYR A 29 -22.77 34.23 -0.93
N GLY A 30 -22.65 33.65 0.28
CA GLY A 30 -23.79 33.14 1.04
C GLY A 30 -24.35 31.80 0.54
N GLU A 31 -23.60 31.11 -0.31
CA GLU A 31 -23.93 29.74 -0.76
C GLU A 31 -23.47 28.71 0.28
N GLU A 32 -24.12 27.55 0.29
CA GLU A 32 -23.72 26.44 1.17
C GLU A 32 -22.33 25.92 0.78
N THR A 33 -21.46 25.77 1.80
CA THR A 33 -20.06 25.37 1.62
C THR A 33 -19.81 23.96 2.12
N ILE A 34 -18.92 23.24 1.44
CA ILE A 34 -18.43 21.95 1.93
C ILE A 34 -17.23 22.17 2.86
N PRO A 35 -17.27 21.68 4.11
CA PRO A 35 -16.15 21.83 5.04
C PRO A 35 -14.91 21.06 4.57
N ALA A 36 -13.73 21.52 4.98
CA ALA A 36 -12.51 20.75 4.81
C ALA A 36 -12.60 19.45 5.60
N GLN A 37 -12.33 18.33 4.94
CA GLN A 37 -12.27 17.00 5.56
C GLN A 37 -10.92 16.35 5.24
N GLU A 38 -10.41 15.57 6.18
CA GLU A 38 -9.21 14.78 5.95
C GLU A 38 -9.48 13.71 4.88
N HIS A 39 -8.49 13.45 4.03
CA HIS A 39 -8.64 12.50 2.92
C HIS A 39 -8.88 11.08 3.48
N PRO A 40 -9.89 10.32 3.01
CA PRO A 40 -10.25 9.00 3.58
C PRO A 40 -9.07 8.04 3.70
N ARG A 41 -8.22 7.96 2.67
CA ARG A 41 -6.99 7.15 2.69
C ARG A 41 -5.96 7.58 3.74
N VAL A 42 -5.90 8.87 4.09
CA VAL A 42 -5.01 9.37 5.16
C VAL A 42 -5.56 8.95 6.52
N MET A 43 -6.87 9.07 6.71
CA MET A 43 -7.52 8.57 7.94
C MET A 43 -7.30 7.06 8.11
N GLU A 44 -7.48 6.28 7.04
CA GLU A 44 -7.24 4.83 7.05
C GLU A 44 -5.78 4.50 7.34
N CYS A 45 -4.84 5.19 6.70
CA CYS A 45 -3.41 5.03 6.98
C CYS A 45 -3.10 5.27 8.46
N ARG A 46 -3.70 6.29 9.06
CA ARG A 46 -3.52 6.60 10.49
C ARG A 46 -4.13 5.53 11.39
N ALA A 47 -5.36 5.11 11.11
CA ALA A 47 -6.03 4.06 11.88
C ALA A 47 -5.23 2.75 11.86
N TRP A 48 -4.80 2.31 10.68
CA TRP A 48 -3.99 1.11 10.53
C TRP A 48 -2.61 1.25 11.19
N THR A 49 -2.02 2.45 11.19
CA THR A 49 -0.76 2.72 11.90
C THR A 49 -0.92 2.52 13.41
N GLU A 50 -2.03 2.93 14.02
CA GLU A 50 -2.26 2.70 15.46
C GLU A 50 -2.39 1.20 15.77
N VAL A 51 -3.12 0.44 14.95
CA VAL A 51 -3.20 -1.03 15.10
C VAL A 51 -1.83 -1.68 14.93
N LEU A 52 -1.04 -1.22 13.95
CA LEU A 52 0.31 -1.71 13.72
C LEU A 52 1.24 -1.47 14.90
N LYS A 53 1.04 -0.43 15.73
CA LYS A 53 1.84 -0.22 16.94
C LYS A 53 1.62 -1.38 17.92
N GLU A 54 0.36 -1.71 18.21
CA GLU A 54 0.00 -2.82 19.09
C GLU A 54 0.53 -4.17 18.56
N VAL A 55 0.32 -4.43 17.26
CA VAL A 55 0.83 -5.65 16.62
C VAL A 55 2.36 -5.70 16.70
N THR A 56 3.05 -4.61 16.37
CA THR A 56 4.51 -4.58 16.36
C THR A 56 5.07 -4.73 17.77
N GLU A 57 4.44 -4.12 18.78
CA GLU A 57 4.81 -4.25 20.19
C GLU A 57 4.79 -5.72 20.63
N SER A 58 3.80 -6.50 20.18
CA SER A 58 3.71 -7.93 20.46
C SER A 58 4.80 -8.80 19.80
N ILE A 59 5.46 -8.29 18.75
CA ILE A 59 6.47 -9.02 17.99
C ILE A 59 7.84 -8.82 18.62
N ASN A 60 8.43 -9.89 19.17
CA ASN A 60 9.80 -9.85 19.66
C ASN A 60 10.81 -9.67 18.51
N ILE A 61 11.82 -8.82 18.74
CA ILE A 61 12.86 -8.49 17.76
C ILE A 61 13.61 -9.71 17.19
N LYS A 62 13.66 -10.86 17.89
CA LYS A 62 14.26 -12.10 17.36
C LYS A 62 13.57 -12.61 16.09
N TYR A 63 12.31 -12.23 15.86
CA TYR A 63 11.53 -12.57 14.68
C TYR A 63 11.81 -11.63 13.49
N ALA A 64 12.63 -10.59 13.66
CA ALA A 64 13.11 -9.71 12.61
C ALA A 64 14.16 -10.40 11.71
N ASN A 65 13.71 -11.40 10.95
CA ASN A 65 14.57 -12.20 10.10
C ASN A 65 13.83 -12.69 8.85
N ARG A 66 14.62 -13.14 7.87
CA ARG A 66 14.17 -13.65 6.57
C ARG A 66 13.05 -14.70 6.68
N SER A 67 13.14 -15.63 7.64
CA SER A 67 12.18 -16.73 7.75
C SER A 67 10.77 -16.24 8.05
N TYR A 68 10.61 -15.28 8.96
CA TYR A 68 9.30 -14.73 9.30
C TYR A 68 8.76 -13.79 8.24
N ILE A 69 9.62 -13.04 7.55
CA ILE A 69 9.23 -12.28 6.35
C ILE A 69 8.65 -13.23 5.29
N CYS A 70 9.37 -14.30 4.95
CA CYS A 70 8.89 -15.30 3.99
C CYS A 70 7.58 -15.96 4.44
N ARG A 71 7.48 -16.32 5.73
CA ARG A 71 6.28 -16.95 6.29
C ARG A 71 5.05 -16.05 6.12
N TYR A 72 5.10 -14.83 6.62
CA TYR A 72 3.92 -13.96 6.59
C TYR A 72 3.59 -13.50 5.17
N TYR A 73 4.59 -13.30 4.31
CA TYR A 73 4.34 -13.05 2.90
C TYR A 73 3.66 -14.24 2.20
N GLN A 74 4.07 -15.47 2.51
CA GLN A 74 3.41 -16.68 2.01
C GLN A 74 1.98 -16.82 2.56
N ASP A 75 1.75 -16.45 3.82
CA ASP A 75 0.43 -16.46 4.45
C ASP A 75 -0.52 -15.47 3.75
N ILE A 76 -0.05 -14.26 3.37
CA ILE A 76 -0.83 -13.34 2.52
C ILE A 76 -1.27 -14.04 1.23
N TYR A 77 -0.34 -14.69 0.51
CA TYR A 77 -0.72 -15.42 -0.70
C TYR A 77 -1.71 -16.55 -0.46
N ASN A 78 -1.61 -17.24 0.67
CA ASN A 78 -2.53 -18.31 1.03
C ASN A 78 -3.94 -17.77 1.28
N GLU A 79 -4.07 -16.63 1.97
CA GLU A 79 -5.35 -15.93 2.14
C GLU A 79 -5.91 -15.47 0.78
N LEU A 80 -5.07 -14.86 -0.05
CA LEU A 80 -5.47 -14.41 -1.40
C LEU A 80 -5.87 -15.55 -2.35
N LYS A 81 -5.52 -16.81 -2.06
CA LYS A 81 -5.98 -18.00 -2.81
C LYS A 81 -7.39 -18.43 -2.42
N LYS A 82 -7.86 -18.12 -1.21
CA LYS A 82 -9.21 -18.46 -0.74
C LYS A 82 -10.28 -17.72 -1.54
N GLY A 83 -9.93 -16.52 -2.04
CA GLY A 83 -10.69 -15.83 -3.07
C GLY A 83 -10.35 -14.34 -3.12
N ARG A 84 -11.25 -13.57 -3.72
CA ARG A 84 -11.06 -12.13 -4.01
C ARG A 84 -12.17 -11.24 -3.47
N SER A 85 -13.08 -11.77 -2.63
CA SER A 85 -14.09 -10.90 -2.00
C SER A 85 -13.41 -9.86 -1.12
N ARG A 86 -14.08 -8.73 -0.86
CA ARG A 86 -13.53 -7.70 0.05
C ARG A 86 -13.09 -8.28 1.38
N GLU A 87 -13.93 -9.13 1.97
CA GLU A 87 -13.63 -9.84 3.23
C GLU A 87 -12.34 -10.66 3.14
N GLN A 88 -12.17 -11.48 2.09
CA GLN A 88 -10.96 -12.29 1.92
C GLN A 88 -9.71 -11.45 1.66
N LEU A 89 -9.87 -10.31 0.97
CA LEU A 89 -8.77 -9.37 0.79
C LEU A 89 -8.42 -8.67 2.10
N MET A 90 -9.42 -8.31 2.91
CA MET A 90 -9.21 -7.75 4.25
C MET A 90 -8.49 -8.76 5.13
N ASP A 91 -8.95 -10.01 5.19
CA ASP A 91 -8.28 -11.09 5.96
C ASP A 91 -6.80 -11.22 5.60
N ALA A 92 -6.45 -11.11 4.32
CA ALA A 92 -5.06 -11.19 3.87
C ALA A 92 -4.19 -10.03 4.39
N PHE A 93 -4.74 -8.81 4.49
CA PHE A 93 -3.97 -7.63 4.90
C PHE A 93 -4.09 -7.28 6.39
N ASP A 94 -5.24 -7.54 7.01
CA ASP A 94 -5.51 -7.35 8.45
C ASP A 94 -5.03 -8.52 9.31
N GLY A 95 -4.69 -9.66 8.71
CA GLY A 95 -4.02 -10.78 9.39
C GLY A 95 -2.52 -10.83 9.07
N PRO A 96 -2.10 -11.65 8.08
CA PRO A 96 -0.69 -11.82 7.77
C PRO A 96 -0.03 -10.57 7.19
N GLY A 97 -0.78 -9.65 6.56
CA GLY A 97 -0.25 -8.35 6.13
C GLY A 97 0.22 -7.45 7.27
N MET A 98 -0.54 -7.38 8.37
CA MET A 98 -0.13 -6.68 9.59
C MET A 98 1.11 -7.32 10.21
N LEU A 99 1.14 -8.65 10.31
CA LEU A 99 2.27 -9.39 10.87
C LEU A 99 3.55 -9.22 10.03
N LEU A 100 3.43 -9.28 8.70
CA LEU A 100 4.54 -8.97 7.79
C LEU A 100 5.05 -7.55 8.03
N THR A 101 4.14 -6.57 8.08
CA THR A 101 4.50 -5.15 8.30
C THR A 101 5.22 -4.97 9.65
N GLY A 102 4.71 -5.58 10.71
CA GLY A 102 5.33 -5.53 12.04
C GLY A 102 6.73 -6.16 12.07
N VAL A 103 6.93 -7.30 11.41
CA VAL A 103 8.27 -7.90 11.27
C VAL A 103 9.22 -6.99 10.50
N LEU A 104 8.76 -6.33 9.43
CA LEU A 104 9.57 -5.37 8.67
C LEU A 104 9.95 -4.15 9.51
N VAL A 105 9.05 -3.67 10.36
CA VAL A 105 9.35 -2.61 11.34
C VAL A 105 10.39 -3.07 12.35
N ARG A 106 10.27 -4.31 12.88
CA ARG A 106 11.30 -4.87 13.76
C ARG A 106 12.65 -5.07 13.05
N CYS A 107 12.67 -5.37 11.75
CA CYS A 107 13.90 -5.36 10.96
C CYS A 107 14.50 -3.96 10.89
N MET A 108 13.72 -2.94 10.55
CA MET A 108 14.19 -1.55 10.52
C MET A 108 14.71 -1.07 11.89
N GLU A 109 14.04 -1.45 12.98
CA GLU A 109 14.46 -1.14 14.35
C GLU A 109 15.78 -1.84 14.70
N LYS A 110 15.88 -3.15 14.41
CA LYS A 110 17.09 -3.94 14.65
C LYS A 110 18.31 -3.37 13.93
N GLU A 111 18.18 -3.07 12.63
CA GLU A 111 19.27 -2.46 11.85
C GLU A 111 19.56 -1.03 12.34
N GLY A 112 18.54 -0.28 12.75
CA GLY A 112 18.70 1.02 13.39
C GLY A 112 19.57 0.95 14.66
N ILE A 113 19.28 0.02 15.56
CA ILE A 113 20.05 -0.22 16.79
C ILE A 113 21.50 -0.62 16.45
N ALA A 114 21.70 -1.51 15.48
CA ALA A 114 23.04 -1.93 15.04
C ALA A 114 23.87 -0.76 14.47
N LEU A 115 23.21 0.20 13.83
CA LEU A 115 23.79 1.45 13.33
C LEU A 115 23.96 2.53 14.42
N GLY A 116 23.59 2.27 15.68
CA GLY A 116 23.66 3.21 16.79
C GLY A 116 22.56 4.29 16.77
N ARG A 117 21.42 4.03 16.12
CA ARG A 117 20.25 4.92 16.10
C ARG A 117 19.25 4.50 17.18
N GLU A 118 18.74 5.46 17.92
CA GLU A 118 17.70 5.25 18.95
C GLU A 118 16.29 5.44 18.38
N THR A 119 16.00 4.84 17.21
CA THR A 119 14.67 4.93 16.59
C THR A 119 13.83 3.73 16.99
N SER A 120 12.76 3.96 17.76
CA SER A 120 11.78 2.94 18.16
C SER A 120 10.87 2.49 17.01
N ALA A 121 10.25 1.32 17.15
CA ALA A 121 9.19 0.83 16.27
C ALA A 121 8.07 1.87 16.02
N ASP A 122 7.62 2.56 17.05
CA ASP A 122 6.57 3.60 16.94
C ASP A 122 7.00 4.78 16.07
N GLN A 123 8.24 5.24 16.25
CA GLN A 123 8.80 6.32 15.43
C GLN A 123 8.96 5.89 13.97
N ILE A 124 9.28 4.61 13.71
CA ILE A 124 9.34 4.06 12.36
C ILE A 124 7.94 4.04 11.74
N LEU A 125 6.91 3.57 12.48
CA LEU A 125 5.52 3.54 12.04
C LEU A 125 4.97 4.95 11.76
N GLU A 126 5.25 5.91 12.63
CA GLU A 126 4.91 7.31 12.38
C GLU A 126 5.59 7.86 11.11
N ASN A 127 6.85 7.46 10.87
CA ASN A 127 7.58 7.88 9.68
C ASN A 127 6.95 7.30 8.40
N LEU A 128 6.56 6.03 8.43
CA LEU A 128 5.83 5.37 7.33
C LEU A 128 4.51 6.07 7.06
N SER A 129 3.71 6.34 8.10
CA SER A 129 2.44 7.06 8.00
C SER A 129 2.61 8.45 7.38
N LYS A 130 3.60 9.23 7.86
CA LYS A 130 3.94 10.57 7.31
C LYS A 130 4.42 10.53 5.85
N ARG A 131 4.97 9.40 5.38
CA ARG A 131 5.42 9.21 4.00
C ARG A 131 4.29 8.83 3.04
N TYR A 132 3.15 8.35 3.54
CA TYR A 132 2.03 7.99 2.70
C TYR A 132 1.47 9.23 2.00
N GLN A 133 1.33 9.16 0.68
CA GLN A 133 0.89 10.26 -0.17
C GLN A 133 -0.22 9.76 -1.10
N PRO A 134 -1.51 10.04 -0.80
CA PRO A 134 -2.64 9.52 -1.58
C PRO A 134 -2.53 9.82 -3.08
N HIS A 135 -2.02 11.00 -3.45
CA HIS A 135 -1.86 11.42 -4.84
C HIS A 135 -0.78 10.64 -5.62
N LYS A 136 0.13 9.94 -4.92
CA LYS A 136 1.12 9.03 -5.53
C LYS A 136 0.66 7.58 -5.51
N ASP A 137 -0.40 7.29 -4.77
CA ASP A 137 -0.92 5.95 -4.56
C ASP A 137 -1.99 5.63 -5.62
N LYS A 138 -1.52 5.16 -6.78
CA LYS A 138 -2.35 4.89 -7.96
C LYS A 138 -2.22 3.43 -8.39
N GLY A 139 -3.27 2.92 -9.02
CA GLY A 139 -3.28 1.57 -9.60
C GLY A 139 -4.39 0.70 -9.03
N ASN A 140 -4.65 -0.40 -9.73
CA ASN A 140 -5.59 -1.42 -9.28
C ASN A 140 -4.90 -2.46 -8.39
N PHE A 141 -5.69 -3.36 -7.83
CA PHE A 141 -5.22 -4.41 -6.94
C PHE A 141 -4.06 -5.25 -7.52
N ASN A 142 -4.12 -5.64 -8.80
CA ASN A 142 -3.08 -6.46 -9.43
C ASN A 142 -1.73 -5.74 -9.52
N THR A 143 -1.74 -4.43 -9.81
CA THR A 143 -0.51 -3.62 -9.79
C THR A 143 0.11 -3.61 -8.40
N ARG A 144 -0.70 -3.54 -7.34
CA ARG A 144 -0.22 -3.56 -5.95
C ARG A 144 0.42 -4.88 -5.57
N ILE A 145 -0.19 -6.00 -5.95
CA ILE A 145 0.39 -7.33 -5.72
C ILE A 145 1.75 -7.47 -6.43
N ARG A 146 1.89 -6.96 -7.67
CA ARG A 146 3.17 -6.97 -8.37
C ARG A 146 4.22 -6.08 -7.71
N GLN A 147 3.84 -4.88 -7.26
CA GLN A 147 4.75 -3.96 -6.57
C GLN A 147 5.24 -4.56 -5.23
N MET A 148 4.33 -5.16 -4.47
CA MET A 148 4.65 -5.85 -3.23
C MET A 148 5.55 -7.06 -3.47
N GLN A 149 5.30 -7.85 -4.53
CA GLN A 149 6.17 -8.95 -4.91
C GLN A 149 7.57 -8.49 -5.27
N ALA A 150 7.71 -7.44 -6.07
CA ALA A 150 9.01 -6.87 -6.40
C ALA A 150 9.74 -6.37 -5.14
N ALA A 151 9.05 -5.64 -4.26
CA ALA A 151 9.64 -5.16 -3.01
C ALA A 151 10.03 -6.31 -2.06
N PHE A 152 9.28 -7.42 -2.07
CA PHE A 152 9.60 -8.63 -1.34
C PHE A 152 10.86 -9.30 -1.87
N GLU A 153 10.93 -9.54 -3.18
CA GLU A 153 12.10 -10.14 -3.84
C GLU A 153 13.36 -9.29 -3.61
N GLU A 154 13.26 -7.96 -3.76
CA GLU A 154 14.36 -7.03 -3.47
C GLU A 154 14.80 -7.06 -2.00
N THR A 155 13.88 -7.30 -1.06
CA THR A 155 14.21 -7.42 0.37
C THR A 155 14.94 -8.73 0.65
N LEU A 156 14.49 -9.84 0.06
CA LEU A 156 15.14 -11.14 0.20
C LEU A 156 16.53 -11.17 -0.43
N GLU A 157 16.71 -10.51 -1.56
CA GLU A 157 18.01 -10.40 -2.23
C GLU A 157 19.07 -9.78 -1.29
N VAL A 158 18.68 -8.83 -0.43
CA VAL A 158 19.59 -8.28 0.58
C VAL A 158 20.02 -9.34 1.58
N PHE A 159 19.07 -10.13 2.12
CA PHE A 159 19.39 -11.23 3.02
C PHE A 159 20.27 -12.31 2.38
N ASP A 160 20.10 -12.55 1.08
CA ASP A 160 20.75 -13.66 0.38
C ASP A 160 22.14 -13.29 -0.16
N THR A 161 22.41 -12.00 -0.40
CA THR A 161 23.62 -11.57 -1.13
C THR A 161 24.52 -10.59 -0.39
N LYS A 162 24.05 -9.99 0.73
CA LYS A 162 24.74 -8.90 1.43
C LYS A 162 25.30 -9.34 2.77
N ASP A 163 26.34 -8.63 3.23
CA ASP A 163 26.97 -8.86 4.52
C ASP A 163 26.38 -7.88 5.54
N LEU A 164 25.46 -8.36 6.37
CA LEU A 164 24.77 -7.55 7.38
C LEU A 164 25.65 -7.13 8.57
N GLU A 165 26.95 -7.46 8.56
CA GLU A 165 27.93 -6.83 9.44
C GLU A 165 28.39 -5.46 8.92
N GLN A 166 28.22 -5.18 7.62
CA GLN A 166 28.54 -3.89 7.00
C GLN A 166 27.41 -2.88 7.18
N LYS A 167 27.76 -1.65 7.57
CA LYS A 167 26.78 -0.59 7.82
C LYS A 167 25.95 -0.24 6.59
N GLU A 168 26.57 -0.20 5.42
CA GLU A 168 25.91 0.13 4.15
C GLU A 168 24.83 -0.90 3.79
N ASP A 169 25.06 -2.17 4.12
CA ASP A 169 24.14 -3.27 3.87
C ASP A 169 23.01 -3.30 4.89
N GLN A 170 23.27 -2.95 6.16
CA GLN A 170 22.23 -2.71 7.18
C GLN A 170 21.30 -1.56 6.76
N GLU A 171 21.85 -0.46 6.25
CA GLU A 171 21.08 0.66 5.72
C GLU A 171 20.30 0.30 4.46
N LEU A 172 20.85 -0.55 3.60
CA LEU A 172 20.15 -1.08 2.45
C LEU A 172 18.97 -1.96 2.87
N LEU A 173 19.16 -2.86 3.84
CA LEU A 173 18.09 -3.71 4.36
C LEU A 173 16.97 -2.88 4.95
N ALA A 174 17.28 -1.90 5.82
CA ALA A 174 16.27 -1.01 6.39
C ALA A 174 15.47 -0.26 5.32
N ARG A 175 16.12 0.19 4.24
CA ARG A 175 15.44 0.85 3.10
C ARG A 175 14.53 -0.12 2.34
N LYS A 176 14.94 -1.37 2.11
CA LYS A 176 14.10 -2.37 1.43
C LYS A 176 12.91 -2.81 2.30
N CYS A 177 13.11 -2.99 3.60
CA CYS A 177 12.02 -3.23 4.54
C CYS A 177 11.01 -2.08 4.57
N MET A 178 11.48 -0.83 4.53
CA MET A 178 10.60 0.34 4.43
C MET A 178 9.76 0.32 3.15
N SER A 179 10.37 0.02 2.00
CA SER A 179 9.65 -0.07 0.72
C SER A 179 8.56 -1.15 0.78
N LEU A 180 8.88 -2.35 1.25
CA LEU A 180 7.90 -3.44 1.36
C LEU A 180 6.78 -3.10 2.35
N ALA A 181 7.10 -2.52 3.51
CA ALA A 181 6.10 -2.07 4.48
C ALA A 181 5.15 -1.03 3.85
N MET A 182 5.66 -0.10 3.05
CA MET A 182 4.83 0.86 2.32
C MET A 182 3.92 0.19 1.29
N GLU A 183 4.34 -0.89 0.62
CA GLU A 183 3.46 -1.64 -0.27
C GLU A 183 2.35 -2.38 0.50
N CYS A 184 2.63 -2.90 1.69
CA CYS A 184 1.62 -3.48 2.58
C CYS A 184 0.59 -2.41 3.01
N ILE A 185 1.05 -1.23 3.45
CA ILE A 185 0.18 -0.09 3.81
C ILE A 185 -0.73 0.31 2.64
N ARG A 186 -0.16 0.44 1.43
CA ARG A 186 -0.94 0.80 0.24
C ARG A 186 -1.95 -0.26 -0.16
N ALA A 187 -1.61 -1.53 -0.03
CA ALA A 187 -2.52 -2.63 -0.31
C ALA A 187 -3.68 -2.66 0.67
N HIS A 188 -3.40 -2.52 1.97
CA HIS A 188 -4.41 -2.39 3.02
C HIS A 188 -5.40 -1.26 2.72
N ILE A 189 -4.89 -0.03 2.55
CA ILE A 189 -5.72 1.16 2.32
C ILE A 189 -6.61 0.98 1.08
N PHE A 190 -6.07 0.38 0.02
CA PHE A 190 -6.86 0.11 -1.18
C PHE A 190 -8.00 -0.87 -0.91
N VAL A 191 -7.74 -1.94 -0.17
CA VAL A 191 -8.76 -2.92 0.21
C VAL A 191 -9.84 -2.29 1.10
N ALA A 192 -9.42 -1.46 2.06
CA ALA A 192 -10.31 -0.77 2.98
C ALA A 192 -11.17 0.32 2.31
N ILE A 193 -10.62 1.08 1.36
CA ILE A 193 -11.27 2.29 0.81
C ILE A 193 -11.78 2.12 -0.63
N ASP A 194 -11.01 1.51 -1.51
CA ASP A 194 -11.22 1.59 -2.97
C ASP A 194 -11.70 0.27 -3.60
N CYS A 195 -11.71 -0.82 -2.85
CA CYS A 195 -11.96 -2.14 -3.39
C CYS A 195 -13.46 -2.37 -3.65
N GLY A 196 -13.91 -1.97 -4.85
CA GLY A 196 -15.23 -2.30 -5.39
C GLY A 196 -15.28 -3.71 -6.00
N GLU A 197 -16.48 -4.30 -6.06
CA GLU A 197 -16.73 -5.69 -6.50
C GLU A 197 -16.17 -6.00 -7.91
N GLU A 198 -16.17 -5.03 -8.83
CA GLU A 198 -15.70 -5.24 -10.22
C GLU A 198 -14.19 -5.44 -10.34
N GLN A 199 -13.38 -4.86 -9.44
CA GLN A 199 -11.92 -5.00 -9.46
C GLN A 199 -11.44 -6.37 -8.92
N MET A 200 -12.38 -7.18 -8.40
CA MET A 200 -12.15 -8.49 -7.81
C MET A 200 -12.29 -9.64 -8.83
N LYS A 201 -12.67 -9.35 -10.09
CA LYS A 201 -12.83 -10.39 -11.12
C LYS A 201 -11.48 -11.02 -11.49
N PRO A 202 -11.38 -12.36 -11.57
CA PRO A 202 -10.18 -13.01 -12.06
C PRO A 202 -9.93 -12.60 -13.53
N ALA A 203 -8.66 -12.34 -13.87
CA ALA A 203 -8.22 -11.92 -15.21
C ALA A 203 -8.41 -12.98 -16.33
N LYS A 204 -9.36 -13.91 -16.20
CA LYS A 204 -9.60 -15.03 -17.12
C LYS A 204 -11.04 -15.17 -17.63
N GLN A 205 -11.93 -14.19 -17.43
CA GLN A 205 -13.31 -14.27 -17.96
C GLN A 205 -13.65 -13.33 -19.12
N THR A 206 -12.77 -12.43 -19.54
CA THR A 206 -13.04 -11.54 -20.69
C THR A 206 -12.80 -12.16 -22.07
N VAL A 207 -12.41 -13.44 -22.18
CA VAL A 207 -12.16 -14.10 -23.48
C VAL A 207 -13.33 -14.99 -23.94
N LYS A 208 -14.31 -15.30 -23.08
CA LYS A 208 -15.40 -16.23 -23.45
C LYS A 208 -16.65 -15.57 -24.01
N GLU A 209 -16.93 -14.31 -23.69
CA GLU A 209 -18.17 -13.66 -24.14
C GLU A 209 -18.10 -13.16 -25.60
N GLN A 210 -16.92 -12.82 -26.12
CA GLN A 210 -16.78 -12.41 -27.54
C GLN A 210 -16.75 -13.58 -28.53
N LYS A 211 -16.67 -14.84 -28.07
CA LYS A 211 -16.59 -16.01 -28.95
C LYS A 211 -17.92 -16.72 -29.17
N MET A 212 -18.98 -16.33 -28.46
CA MET A 212 -20.30 -16.97 -28.55
C MET A 212 -21.24 -16.26 -29.53
N GLU A 213 -21.08 -14.96 -29.77
CA GLU A 213 -21.91 -14.21 -30.73
C GLU A 213 -21.59 -14.48 -32.21
N HIS A 214 -20.47 -15.13 -32.54
CA HIS A 214 -20.11 -15.44 -33.94
C HIS A 214 -20.50 -16.86 -34.41
N GLN A 215 -21.20 -17.65 -33.59
CA GLN A 215 -21.52 -19.04 -33.94
C GLN A 215 -23.02 -19.35 -34.12
N GLU A 216 -23.92 -18.40 -33.89
CA GLU A 216 -25.38 -18.60 -34.04
C GLU A 216 -26.01 -18.01 -35.32
N GLY A 217 -25.19 -17.58 -36.29
CA GLY A 217 -25.67 -17.06 -37.57
C GLY A 217 -25.30 -17.94 -38.76
N GLY A 218 -25.87 -19.15 -38.89
CA GLY A 218 -25.49 -20.02 -40.00
C GLY A 218 -26.29 -21.30 -40.19
N MET A 219 -27.60 -21.21 -40.35
CA MET A 219 -28.36 -22.26 -41.06
C MET A 219 -29.41 -21.62 -41.96
N MET A 220 -29.19 -21.67 -43.28
CA MET A 220 -30.29 -21.84 -44.23
C MET A 220 -29.80 -22.37 -45.59
N LEU A 221 -30.30 -23.57 -45.89
CA LEU A 221 -30.82 -24.06 -47.18
C LEU A 221 -29.91 -24.05 -48.43
N CYS A 222 -29.77 -25.23 -49.04
CA CYS A 222 -30.29 -25.44 -50.40
C CYS A 222 -30.54 -26.93 -50.68
N SER A 223 -31.72 -27.17 -51.25
CA SER A 223 -32.28 -28.45 -51.66
C SER A 223 -31.84 -28.82 -53.08
N GLN A 224 -31.81 -30.13 -53.33
CA GLN A 224 -31.87 -30.87 -54.61
C GLN A 224 -31.81 -30.11 -55.94
N SER A 225 -30.86 -30.50 -56.79
CA SER A 225 -31.10 -31.18 -58.09
C SER A 225 -29.81 -31.86 -58.55
#